data_AF-A0A917F6E1-F1
#
_entry.id   AF-A0A917F6E1-F1
#
_cell.length_a   1.000
_cell.length_b   1.000
_cell.length_c   1.000
_cell.angle_alpha   90.00
_cell.angle_beta   90.00
_cell.angle_gamma   90.00
#
_symmetry.space_group_name_H-M   'P 1'
#
loop_
_entity.id
_entity.type
_entity.pdbx_description
1 polymer ?
#
loop_
_entity_poly.entity_id
_entity_poly.type
_entity_poly.pdbx_seq_one_letter_code
_entity_poly.pdbx_strand_id
1 'polypeptide(L)'
;MTFLRQLPVLTLLCVLISGVFSGAQAQQQVPLNIAIVNIDKILGTAAAPKSILAQIKQIRDTYRQEVQKEEEALRQANQELAQKQSLLSPEAFKEERRKFEQNVLAVQKKVQQKNLSLQNAQQDAQNQVQSALRDVVLEISKEKGYTLVLRRNQTVIVADPLDITDQVIAALDKKLPKVTVSPK
;
A
#
# COMPACT_ATOMS: atom_id res chain seq x y z
N MET A 1 -63.15 -13.27 -71.59
CA MET A 1 -64.13 -12.16 -71.60
C MET A 1 -63.65 -11.10 -70.62
N THR A 2 -63.15 -10.00 -71.19
CA THR A 2 -63.20 -8.60 -70.73
C THR A 2 -63.64 -8.32 -69.28
N PHE A 3 -62.88 -7.51 -68.53
CA PHE A 3 -63.19 -6.08 -68.36
C PHE A 3 -62.07 -5.31 -67.60
N LEU A 4 -61.66 -4.19 -68.19
CA LEU A 4 -60.90 -3.10 -67.56
C LEU A 4 -61.77 -2.35 -66.51
N ARG A 5 -61.11 -1.65 -65.57
CA ARG A 5 -61.10 -0.16 -65.41
C ARG A 5 -61.36 0.39 -63.98
N GLN A 6 -60.61 1.46 -63.67
CA GLN A 6 -60.85 2.59 -62.73
C GLN A 6 -60.14 2.58 -61.34
N LEU A 7 -59.13 3.46 -61.20
CA LEU A 7 -58.66 4.17 -59.97
C LEU A 7 -59.75 5.20 -59.50
N PRO A 8 -59.73 5.89 -58.31
CA PRO A 8 -58.56 6.43 -57.56
C PRO A 8 -58.65 6.68 -56.01
N VAL A 9 -57.51 7.04 -55.40
CA VAL A 9 -57.24 8.09 -54.38
C VAL A 9 -57.91 8.05 -52.96
N LEU A 10 -57.03 8.27 -51.96
CA LEU A 10 -57.27 8.80 -50.60
C LEU A 10 -57.63 7.81 -49.47
N THR A 11 -56.59 7.29 -48.82
CA THR A 11 -56.60 7.09 -47.35
C THR A 11 -55.17 7.28 -46.85
N LEU A 12 -54.78 8.56 -46.86
CA LEU A 12 -53.67 9.11 -46.10
C LEU A 12 -54.01 8.98 -44.59
N LEU A 13 -52.96 8.81 -43.77
CA LEU A 13 -52.93 9.03 -42.31
C LEU A 13 -53.21 7.79 -41.42
N CYS A 14 -52.18 6.97 -41.17
CA CYS A 14 -51.92 6.33 -39.86
C CYS A 14 -50.67 5.42 -39.76
N VAL A 15 -49.68 5.49 -40.67
CA VAL A 15 -48.53 4.56 -40.64
C VAL A 15 -47.19 5.29 -40.53
N LEU A 16 -47.00 6.10 -39.48
CA LEU A 16 -45.69 6.71 -39.18
C LEU A 16 -45.39 6.80 -37.67
N ILE A 17 -45.79 5.82 -36.83
CA ILE A 17 -45.34 5.74 -35.42
C ILE A 17 -45.09 4.29 -34.99
N SER A 18 -44.22 3.54 -35.68
CA SER A 18 -43.86 2.19 -35.21
C SER A 18 -42.38 1.83 -35.33
N GLY A 19 -41.51 2.80 -35.60
CA GLY A 19 -40.11 2.52 -35.96
C GLY A 19 -39.04 2.84 -34.90
N VAL A 20 -39.39 3.19 -33.65
CA VAL A 20 -38.38 3.62 -32.66
C VAL A 20 -38.62 3.06 -31.27
N PHE A 21 -38.68 1.74 -31.13
CA PHE A 21 -38.38 1.09 -29.83
C PHE A 21 -37.91 -0.35 -30.06
N SER A 22 -36.68 -0.49 -30.54
CA SER A 22 -35.94 -1.77 -30.48
C SER A 22 -34.47 -1.50 -30.17
N GLY A 23 -34.23 -0.65 -29.17
CA GLY A 23 -33.02 -0.71 -28.38
C GLY A 23 -33.26 -1.69 -27.24
N ALA A 24 -33.34 -2.99 -27.54
CA ALA A 24 -33.10 -4.00 -26.51
C ALA A 24 -31.62 -3.82 -26.12
N GLN A 25 -31.36 -3.00 -25.10
CA GLN A 25 -30.07 -2.99 -24.45
C GLN A 25 -29.87 -4.42 -23.96
N ALA A 26 -29.03 -5.18 -24.64
CA ALA A 26 -28.60 -6.48 -24.17
C ALA A 26 -28.01 -6.25 -22.78
N GLN A 27 -28.77 -6.59 -21.74
CA GLN A 27 -28.24 -6.61 -20.38
C GLN A 27 -27.05 -7.55 -20.41
N GLN A 28 -25.84 -6.99 -20.30
CA GLN A 28 -24.63 -7.77 -20.09
C GLN A 28 -24.80 -8.52 -18.77
N GLN A 29 -25.29 -9.76 -18.83
CA GLN A 29 -25.19 -10.69 -17.73
C GLN A 29 -23.70 -10.99 -17.55
N VAL A 30 -23.09 -10.39 -16.54
CA VAL A 30 -21.76 -10.77 -16.07
C VAL A 30 -21.95 -12.05 -15.25
N PRO A 31 -21.54 -13.23 -15.75
CA PRO A 31 -21.70 -14.48 -15.00
C PRO A 31 -20.93 -14.37 -13.68
N LEU A 32 -21.61 -14.56 -12.55
CA LEU A 32 -21.02 -14.40 -11.23
C LEU A 32 -20.06 -15.58 -10.95
N ASN A 33 -18.76 -15.30 -10.98
CA ASN A 33 -17.71 -16.22 -10.58
C ASN A 33 -16.88 -15.60 -9.45
N ILE A 34 -16.91 -16.24 -8.28
CA ILE A 34 -16.40 -15.67 -7.04
C ILE A 34 -15.09 -16.35 -6.67
N ALA A 35 -14.09 -15.56 -6.28
CA ALA A 35 -12.89 -16.04 -5.59
C ALA A 35 -12.74 -15.36 -4.23
N ILE A 36 -11.95 -15.98 -3.36
CA ILE A 36 -11.71 -15.53 -2.00
C ILE A 36 -10.21 -15.46 -1.75
N VAL A 37 -9.78 -14.38 -1.10
CA VAL A 37 -8.37 -14.12 -0.77
C VAL A 37 -8.23 -13.81 0.72
N ASN A 38 -7.29 -14.47 1.37
CA ASN A 38 -6.86 -14.16 2.73
C ASN A 38 -5.64 -13.23 2.70
N ILE A 39 -5.91 -11.93 2.83
CA ILE A 39 -4.89 -10.87 2.81
C ILE A 39 -3.93 -11.00 4.01
N ASP A 40 -4.44 -11.35 5.19
CA ASP A 40 -3.62 -11.48 6.40
C ASP A 40 -2.61 -12.63 6.26
N LYS A 41 -3.04 -13.76 5.68
CA LYS A 41 -2.14 -14.88 5.34
C LYS A 41 -1.09 -14.43 4.33
N ILE A 42 -1.46 -13.70 3.27
CA ILE A 42 -0.50 -13.18 2.28
C ILE A 42 0.55 -12.30 2.95
N LEU A 43 0.11 -11.32 3.75
CA LEU A 43 1.02 -10.39 4.44
C LEU A 43 1.92 -11.10 5.47
N GLY A 44 1.47 -12.21 6.06
CA GLY A 44 2.26 -13.00 7.00
C GLY A 44 3.22 -14.02 6.34
N THR A 45 2.99 -14.41 5.09
CA THR A 45 3.69 -15.54 4.47
C THR A 45 4.55 -15.17 3.26
N ALA A 46 4.12 -14.20 2.45
CA ALA A 46 4.82 -13.81 1.23
C ALA A 46 6.21 -13.21 1.50
N ALA A 47 7.10 -13.37 0.53
CA ALA A 47 8.51 -13.02 0.61
C ALA A 47 8.71 -11.51 0.80
N ALA A 48 8.02 -10.67 0.02
CA ALA A 48 8.16 -9.22 0.11
C ALA A 48 7.80 -8.65 1.49
N PRO A 49 6.61 -8.90 2.09
CA PRO A 49 6.29 -8.48 3.45
C PRO A 49 7.31 -8.95 4.50
N LYS A 50 7.75 -10.20 4.43
CA LYS A 50 8.79 -10.74 5.32
C LYS A 50 10.11 -9.98 5.17
N SER A 51 10.50 -9.65 3.95
CA SER A 51 11.72 -8.89 3.67
C SER A 51 11.66 -7.47 4.25
N ILE A 52 10.49 -6.83 4.27
CA ILE A 52 10.27 -5.51 4.87
C ILE A 52 10.46 -5.60 6.38
N LEU A 53 9.84 -6.59 7.05
CA LEU A 53 9.97 -6.79 8.49
C LEU A 53 11.42 -7.02 8.92
N ALA A 54 12.16 -7.85 8.17
CA ALA A 54 13.57 -8.09 8.44
C ALA A 54 14.43 -6.82 8.32
N GLN A 55 14.22 -6.03 7.26
CA GLN A 55 14.95 -4.77 7.06
C GLN A 55 14.62 -3.73 8.13
N ILE A 56 13.35 -3.57 8.51
CA ILE A 56 12.95 -2.66 9.59
C ILE A 56 13.62 -3.04 10.90
N LYS A 57 13.67 -4.34 11.23
CA LYS A 57 14.37 -4.81 12.42
C LYS A 57 15.85 -4.41 12.38
N GLN A 58 16.53 -4.70 11.27
CA GLN A 58 17.94 -4.37 11.09
C GLN A 58 18.20 -2.87 11.22
N ILE A 59 17.39 -2.03 10.55
CA ILE A 59 17.54 -0.57 10.61
C ILE A 59 17.31 -0.05 12.04
N ARG A 60 16.30 -0.56 12.76
CA ARG A 60 16.05 -0.18 14.16
C ARG A 60 17.21 -0.57 15.07
N ASP A 61 17.78 -1.74 14.86
CA ASP A 61 18.94 -2.20 15.65
C ASP A 61 20.16 -1.30 15.39
N THR A 62 20.41 -0.91 14.13
CA THR A 62 21.45 0.08 13.78
C THR A 62 21.20 1.43 14.44
N TYR A 63 19.98 1.97 14.33
CA TYR A 63 19.64 3.26 14.93
C TYR A 63 19.77 3.24 16.45
N ARG A 64 19.37 2.14 17.10
CA ARG A 64 19.56 1.98 18.55
C ARG A 64 21.04 2.07 18.94
N GLN A 65 21.93 1.40 18.21
CA GLN A 65 23.37 1.44 18.49
C GLN A 65 23.96 2.84 18.28
N GLU A 66 23.51 3.55 17.24
CA GLU A 66 23.94 4.93 17.00
C GLU A 66 23.48 5.87 18.11
N VAL A 67 22.22 5.77 18.54
CA VAL A 67 21.68 6.58 19.64
C VAL A 67 22.42 6.31 20.94
N GLN A 68 22.71 5.05 21.27
CA GLN A 68 23.50 4.70 22.45
C GLN A 68 24.89 5.35 22.46
N LYS A 69 25.56 5.42 21.29
CA LYS A 69 26.85 6.09 21.17
C LYS A 69 26.73 7.60 21.39
N GLU A 70 25.68 8.22 20.86
CA GLU A 70 25.42 9.67 21.05
C GLU A 70 25.08 9.99 22.50
N GLU A 71 24.27 9.16 23.16
CA GLU A 71 23.94 9.31 24.58
C GLU A 71 25.18 9.19 25.49
N GLU A 72 26.07 8.23 25.20
CA GLU A 72 27.31 8.08 25.95
C GLU A 72 28.25 9.28 25.73
N ALA A 73 28.36 9.78 24.49
CA ALA A 73 29.13 10.99 24.19
C ALA A 73 28.58 12.22 24.92
N LEU A 74 27.25 12.39 24.98
CA LEU A 74 26.62 13.48 25.75
C LEU A 74 26.89 13.32 27.25
N ARG A 75 26.86 12.10 27.79
CA ARG A 75 27.18 11.84 29.20
C ARG A 75 28.61 12.24 29.54
N GLN A 76 29.57 11.86 28.70
CA GLN A 76 30.98 12.23 28.87
C GLN A 76 31.18 13.73 28.76
N ALA A 77 30.58 14.38 27.75
CA ALA A 77 30.64 15.83 27.59
C ALA A 77 30.07 16.59 28.82
N ASN A 78 29.00 16.07 29.42
CA ASN A 78 28.42 16.65 30.63
C ASN A 78 29.36 16.53 31.85
N GLN A 79 30.04 15.39 32.00
CA GLN A 79 31.03 15.19 33.05
C GLN A 79 32.23 16.12 32.88
N GLU A 80 32.74 16.26 31.66
CA GLU A 80 33.83 17.19 31.34
C GLU A 80 33.43 18.65 31.61
N LEU A 81 32.21 19.04 31.22
CA LEU A 81 31.68 20.37 31.49
C LEU A 81 31.66 20.64 33.00
N ALA A 82 31.19 19.69 33.80
CA ALA A 82 31.17 19.82 35.27
C ALA A 82 32.58 20.01 35.86
N GLN A 83 33.59 19.29 35.37
CA GLN A 83 34.99 19.46 35.81
C GLN A 83 35.54 20.85 35.46
N LYS A 84 35.19 21.37 34.28
CA LYS A 84 35.63 22.69 33.78
C LYS A 84 35.00 23.87 34.54
N GLN A 85 33.93 23.65 35.31
CA GLN A 85 33.23 24.73 36.03
C GLN A 85 34.14 25.53 36.97
N SER A 86 35.10 24.87 37.61
CA SER A 86 36.07 25.51 38.51
C SER A 86 37.31 26.08 37.78
N LEU A 87 37.50 25.71 36.51
CA LEU A 87 38.71 26.02 35.73
C LEU A 87 38.50 27.18 34.74
N LEU A 88 37.25 27.46 34.36
CA LEU A 88 36.88 28.47 33.37
C LEU A 88 36.34 29.75 34.01
N SER A 89 36.45 30.87 33.29
CA SER A 89 35.70 32.07 33.66
C SER A 89 34.19 31.83 33.55
N PRO A 90 33.34 32.62 34.25
CA PRO A 90 31.89 32.50 34.14
C PRO A 90 31.37 32.58 32.70
N GLU A 91 31.95 33.47 31.89
CA GLU A 91 31.58 33.68 30.48
C GLU A 91 31.98 32.49 29.63
N ALA A 92 33.20 31.97 29.81
CA ALA A 92 33.69 30.81 29.07
C ALA A 92 32.90 29.54 29.42
N PHE A 93 32.57 29.35 30.70
CA PHE A 93 31.72 28.23 31.14
C PHE A 93 30.30 28.33 30.57
N LYS A 94 29.70 29.53 30.58
CA LYS A 94 28.36 29.76 30.00
C LYS A 94 28.31 29.41 28.52
N GLU A 95 29.35 29.75 27.77
CA GLU A 95 29.45 29.42 26.35
C GLU A 95 29.60 27.91 26.10
N GLU A 96 30.44 27.22 26.87
CA GLU A 96 30.57 25.75 26.78
C GLU A 96 29.26 25.03 27.14
N ARG A 97 28.55 25.51 28.17
CA ARG A 97 27.23 25.00 28.53
C ARG A 97 26.21 25.20 27.40
N ARG A 98 26.21 26.36 26.75
CA ARG A 98 25.33 26.65 25.61
C ARG A 98 25.59 25.68 24.45
N LYS A 99 26.86 25.39 24.14
CA LYS A 99 27.23 24.40 23.11
C LYS A 99 26.76 22.99 23.48
N PHE A 100 26.93 22.59 24.75
CA PHE A 100 26.43 21.31 25.24
C PHE A 100 24.90 21.19 25.07
N GLU A 101 24.16 22.21 25.49
CA GLU A 101 22.69 22.27 25.33
C GLU A 101 22.27 22.18 23.85
N GLN A 102 23.01 22.85 22.94
CA GLN A 102 22.78 22.73 21.50
C GLN A 102 23.03 21.31 20.97
N ASN A 103 24.09 20.63 21.46
CA ASN A 103 24.38 19.25 21.08
C ASN A 103 23.29 18.29 21.54
N VAL A 104 22.77 18.46 22.76
CA VAL A 104 21.64 17.67 23.27
C VAL A 104 20.42 17.83 22.36
N LEU A 105 20.05 19.06 22.00
CA LEU A 105 18.93 19.33 21.09
C LEU A 105 19.15 18.75 19.69
N ALA A 106 20.38 18.81 19.18
CA ALA A 106 20.74 18.24 17.87
C ALA A 106 20.57 16.71 17.85
N VAL A 107 21.03 16.02 18.89
CA VAL A 107 20.85 14.56 19.05
C VAL A 107 19.35 14.22 19.12
N GLN A 108 18.57 14.91 19.96
CA GLN A 108 17.13 14.69 20.06
C GLN A 108 16.41 14.85 18.70
N LYS A 109 16.74 15.92 17.96
CA LYS A 109 16.19 16.16 16.63
C LYS A 109 16.59 15.05 15.64
N LYS A 110 17.83 14.59 15.68
CA LYS A 110 18.33 13.51 14.83
C LYS A 110 17.56 12.20 15.07
N VAL A 111 17.30 11.85 16.33
CA VAL A 111 16.48 10.66 16.67
C VAL A 111 15.06 10.78 16.12
N GLN A 112 14.40 11.92 16.30
CA GLN A 112 13.06 12.15 15.77
C GLN A 112 13.02 12.04 14.24
N GLN A 113 14.00 12.65 13.55
CA GLN A 113 14.11 12.58 12.09
C GLN A 113 14.33 11.16 11.58
N LYS A 114 15.20 10.37 12.22
CA LYS A 114 15.43 8.96 11.90
C LYS A 114 14.16 8.12 12.06
N ASN A 115 13.41 8.32 13.13
CA ASN A 115 12.16 7.60 13.37
C ASN A 115 11.12 7.92 12.30
N LEU A 116 10.93 9.21 11.98
CA LEU A 116 10.01 9.64 10.94
C LEU A 116 10.41 9.11 9.56
N SER A 117 11.70 9.17 9.23
CA SER A 117 12.23 8.65 7.96
C SER A 117 12.01 7.14 7.80
N LEU A 118 12.26 6.36 8.86
CA LEU A 118 11.98 4.94 8.87
C LEU A 118 10.49 4.63 8.73
N GLN A 119 9.62 5.39 9.40
CA GLN A 119 8.17 5.24 9.27
C GLN A 119 7.69 5.48 7.84
N ASN A 120 8.20 6.54 7.20
CA ASN A 120 7.87 6.85 5.81
C ASN A 120 8.37 5.76 4.86
N ALA A 121 9.62 5.30 5.03
CA ALA A 121 10.18 4.22 4.22
C ALA A 121 9.41 2.89 4.39
N GLN A 122 8.96 2.59 5.61
CA GLN A 122 8.08 1.46 5.87
C GLN A 122 6.75 1.59 5.11
N GLN A 123 6.12 2.77 5.15
CA GLN A 123 4.85 3.01 4.45
C GLN A 123 5.02 2.88 2.93
N ASP A 124 6.09 3.45 2.37
CA ASP A 124 6.39 3.36 0.94
C ASP A 124 6.59 1.91 0.50
N ALA A 125 7.34 1.13 1.28
CA ALA A 125 7.54 -0.29 1.02
C ALA A 125 6.24 -1.09 1.09
N GLN A 126 5.37 -0.81 2.08
CA GLN A 126 4.05 -1.44 2.19
C GLN A 126 3.15 -1.08 1.00
N ASN A 127 3.18 0.16 0.53
CA ASN A 127 2.42 0.61 -0.63
C ASN A 127 2.83 -0.15 -1.91
N GLN A 128 4.12 -0.43 -2.08
CA GLN A 128 4.62 -1.26 -3.20
C GLN A 128 4.04 -2.68 -3.16
N VAL A 129 4.03 -3.31 -1.98
CA VAL A 129 3.42 -4.63 -1.80
C VAL A 129 1.92 -4.59 -2.13
N GLN A 130 1.19 -3.60 -1.63
CA GLN A 130 -0.25 -3.48 -1.89
C GLN A 130 -0.55 -3.29 -3.37
N SER A 131 0.28 -2.50 -4.08
CA SER A 131 0.12 -2.32 -5.53
C SER A 131 0.36 -3.62 -6.28
N ALA A 132 1.48 -4.30 -6.01
CA ALA A 132 1.80 -5.57 -6.64
C ALA A 132 0.73 -6.64 -6.35
N LEU A 133 0.21 -6.69 -5.12
CA LEU A 133 -0.87 -7.59 -4.74
C LEU A 133 -2.15 -7.31 -5.52
N ARG A 134 -2.56 -6.04 -5.67
CA ARG A 134 -3.72 -5.68 -6.50
C ARG A 134 -3.53 -6.16 -7.94
N ASP A 135 -2.36 -5.92 -8.51
CA ASP A 135 -2.09 -6.33 -9.89
C ASP A 135 -2.14 -7.85 -10.06
N VAL A 136 -1.56 -8.61 -9.12
CA VAL A 136 -1.60 -10.08 -9.12
C VAL A 136 -3.02 -10.60 -9.02
N VAL A 137 -3.83 -10.05 -8.12
CA VAL A 137 -5.24 -10.45 -7.99
C VAL A 137 -6.01 -10.13 -9.27
N LEU A 138 -5.77 -8.97 -9.90
CA LEU A 138 -6.38 -8.61 -11.18
C LEU A 138 -5.95 -9.54 -12.32
N GLU A 139 -4.67 -9.89 -12.41
CA GLU A 139 -4.15 -10.83 -13.41
C GLU A 139 -4.80 -12.21 -13.28
N ILE A 140 -4.81 -12.78 -12.06
CA ILE A 140 -5.45 -14.07 -11.78
C ILE A 140 -6.96 -14.01 -12.06
N SER A 141 -7.63 -12.91 -11.68
CA SER A 141 -9.07 -12.74 -11.94
C SER A 141 -9.40 -12.75 -13.43
N LYS A 142 -8.58 -12.08 -14.25
CA LYS A 142 -8.73 -12.10 -15.71
C LYS A 142 -8.46 -13.48 -16.29
N GLU A 143 -7.42 -14.17 -15.83
CA GLU A 143 -7.04 -15.49 -16.32
C GLU A 143 -8.11 -16.56 -16.01
N LYS A 144 -8.66 -16.53 -14.80
CA LYS A 144 -9.63 -17.53 -14.32
C LYS A 144 -11.09 -17.11 -14.50
N GLY A 145 -11.33 -15.91 -15.02
CA GLY A 145 -12.67 -15.35 -15.22
C GLY A 145 -13.42 -15.08 -13.92
N TYR A 146 -12.73 -14.70 -12.83
CA TYR A 146 -13.38 -14.27 -11.60
C TYR A 146 -13.95 -12.86 -11.80
N THR A 147 -15.22 -12.68 -11.44
CA THR A 147 -15.95 -11.41 -11.57
C THR A 147 -16.12 -10.71 -10.23
N LEU A 148 -15.85 -11.42 -9.13
CA LEU A 148 -15.85 -10.88 -7.77
C LEU A 148 -14.78 -11.57 -6.93
N VAL A 149 -13.95 -10.78 -6.25
CA VAL A 149 -12.99 -11.30 -5.26
C VAL A 149 -13.32 -10.74 -3.89
N LEU A 150 -13.59 -11.62 -2.93
CA LEU A 150 -13.92 -11.26 -1.55
C LEU A 150 -12.75 -11.54 -0.61
N ARG A 151 -12.68 -10.79 0.48
CA ARG A 151 -11.70 -11.07 1.54
C ARG A 151 -12.21 -12.17 2.45
N ARG A 152 -11.32 -13.06 2.91
CA ARG A 152 -11.67 -14.15 3.83
C ARG A 152 -12.35 -13.66 5.11
N ASN A 153 -11.91 -12.51 5.65
CA ASN A 153 -12.48 -11.93 6.88
C ASN A 153 -13.90 -11.34 6.71
N GLN A 154 -14.42 -11.28 5.48
CA GLN A 154 -15.79 -10.87 5.17
C GLN A 154 -16.70 -12.08 4.90
N THR A 155 -16.22 -13.29 5.15
CA THR A 155 -16.91 -14.55 4.84
C THR A 155 -16.96 -15.44 6.07
N VAL A 156 -18.07 -16.17 6.26
CA VAL A 156 -18.24 -17.10 7.40
C VAL A 156 -17.72 -18.49 7.05
N ILE A 157 -18.15 -19.01 5.89
CA ILE A 157 -17.74 -20.32 5.38
C ILE A 157 -17.34 -20.14 3.92
N VAL A 158 -16.27 -20.82 3.53
CA VAL A 158 -15.69 -20.78 2.18
C VAL A 158 -15.32 -22.20 1.80
N ALA A 159 -15.78 -22.63 0.63
CA ALA A 159 -15.31 -23.88 0.04
C ALA A 159 -13.88 -23.69 -0.46
N ASP A 160 -13.01 -24.68 -0.23
CA ASP A 160 -11.60 -24.63 -0.61
C ASP A 160 -11.36 -24.26 -2.08
N PRO A 161 -12.15 -24.70 -3.08
CA PRO A 161 -11.94 -24.32 -4.47
C PRO A 161 -12.11 -22.83 -4.77
N LEU A 162 -12.76 -22.06 -3.88
CA LEU A 162 -12.92 -20.61 -4.02
C LEU A 162 -11.71 -19.85 -3.46
N ASP A 163 -10.88 -20.47 -2.63
CA ASP A 163 -9.74 -19.82 -1.99
C ASP A 163 -8.52 -19.83 -2.92
N ILE A 164 -8.16 -18.65 -3.43
CA ILE A 164 -7.01 -18.48 -4.34
C ILE A 164 -5.77 -17.95 -3.61
N THR A 165 -5.76 -17.93 -2.27
CA THR A 165 -4.73 -17.28 -1.47
C THR A 165 -3.33 -17.80 -1.80
N ASP A 166 -3.14 -19.11 -1.86
CA ASP A 166 -1.81 -19.69 -2.11
C ASP A 166 -1.34 -19.43 -3.55
N GLN A 167 -2.27 -19.37 -4.51
CA GLN A 167 -1.97 -18.96 -5.88
C GLN A 167 -1.51 -17.49 -5.93
N VAL A 168 -2.18 -16.61 -5.19
CA VAL A 168 -1.81 -15.19 -5.08
C VAL A 168 -0.45 -15.03 -4.40
N ILE A 169 -0.14 -15.79 -3.35
CA ILE A 169 1.19 -15.78 -2.70
C ILE A 169 2.28 -16.16 -3.70
N ALA A 170 2.12 -17.27 -4.42
CA ALA A 170 3.10 -17.74 -5.38
C ALA A 170 3.33 -16.72 -6.52
N ALA A 171 2.25 -16.11 -7.02
CA ALA A 171 2.34 -15.08 -8.06
C ALA A 171 2.98 -13.78 -7.54
N LEU A 172 2.64 -13.37 -6.31
CA LEU A 172 3.26 -12.20 -5.67
C LEU A 172 4.75 -12.41 -5.42
N ASP A 173 5.15 -13.58 -4.93
CA ASP A 173 6.57 -13.90 -4.68
C ASP A 173 7.38 -13.92 -5.98
N LYS A 174 6.77 -14.35 -7.09
CA LYS A 174 7.39 -14.28 -8.42
C LYS A 174 7.52 -12.83 -8.93
N LYS A 175 6.50 -12.01 -8.72
CA LYS A 175 6.45 -10.62 -9.23
C LYS A 175 7.26 -9.65 -8.37
N LEU A 176 7.28 -9.87 -7.06
CA LEU A 176 7.89 -9.00 -6.07
C LEU A 176 8.54 -9.87 -4.96
N PRO A 177 9.69 -10.50 -5.24
CA PRO A 177 10.37 -11.37 -4.27
C PRO A 177 10.94 -10.60 -3.07
N LYS A 178 11.23 -9.30 -3.25
CA LYS A 178 11.82 -8.43 -2.23
C LYS A 178 11.38 -6.98 -2.46
N VAL A 179 11.24 -6.24 -1.37
CA VAL A 179 11.06 -4.77 -1.38
C VAL A 179 12.14 -4.14 -0.54
N THR A 180 12.76 -3.07 -1.02
CA THR A 180 13.79 -2.36 -0.25
C THR A 180 13.15 -1.32 0.67
N VAL A 181 13.55 -1.31 1.94
CA VAL A 181 13.18 -0.27 2.90
C VAL A 181 14.35 0.72 3.01
N SER A 182 14.18 1.90 2.43
CA SER A 182 15.23 2.94 2.38
C SER A 182 14.78 4.22 3.08
N PRO A 183 15.08 4.39 4.38
CA PRO A 183 14.94 5.68 5.06
C PRO A 183 15.79 6.74 4.35
N LYS A 184 15.20 7.92 4.11
CA LYS A 184 15.87 9.11 3.55
C LYS A 184 16.53 9.97 4.63
#